data_AF-A0A0D3L0V8-F1
#
_entry.id   AF-A0A0D3L0V8-F1
#
_cell.length_a   1.000
_cell.length_b   1.000
_cell.length_c   1.000
_cell.angle_alpha   90.00
_cell.angle_beta   90.00
_cell.angle_gamma   90.00
#
_symmetry.space_group_name_H-M   'P 1'
#
loop_
_entity.id
_entity.type
_entity.pdbx_description
1 polymer ?
#
loop_
_entity_poly.entity_id
_entity_poly.type
_entity_poly.pdbx_seq_one_letter_code
_entity_poly.pdbx_strand_id
1 'polypeptide(L)' 'LLEELGVERVDLLKVDCEGDELAVLRGISARHWAAIRQVVAEVHDINGRLDRVVALLRRHGFGGV' A
#
# COMPACT_ATOMS: atom_id res chain seq x y z
N LEU A 1 10.58 -4.54 10.03
CA LEU A 1 9.91 -5.78 9.58
C LEU A 1 10.50 -6.40 8.31
N LEU A 2 10.40 -5.84 7.10
CA LEU A 2 10.91 -6.53 5.89
C LEU A 2 12.40 -6.90 5.99
N GLU A 3 13.24 -5.97 6.43
CA GLU A 3 14.67 -6.26 6.68
C GLU A 3 14.91 -7.24 7.81
N GLU A 4 14.19 -7.09 8.93
CA GLU A 4 14.30 -8.00 10.09
C GLU A 4 13.96 -9.45 9.70
N LEU A 5 13.03 -9.62 8.75
CA LEU A 5 12.62 -10.92 8.23
C LEU A 5 13.41 -11.38 7.00
N GLY A 6 14.36 -10.58 6.50
CA GLY A 6 15.10 -10.87 5.28
C GLY A 6 14.22 -10.97 4.02
N VAL A 7 13.07 -10.29 4.02
CA VAL A 7 12.12 -10.29 2.90
C VAL A 7 12.55 -9.25 1.87
N GLU A 8 13.15 -9.71 0.79
CA GLU A 8 13.61 -8.84 -0.32
C GLU A 8 12.49 -8.47 -1.30
N ARG A 9 11.42 -9.28 -1.35
CA ARG A 9 10.35 -9.14 -2.34
C ARG A 9 9.00 -9.53 -1.77
N VAL A 10 7.98 -8.74 -2.09
CA VAL A 10 6.57 -8.97 -1.77
C VAL A 10 5.79 -9.03 -3.08
N ASP A 11 5.36 -10.22 -3.48
CA ASP A 11 4.58 -10.39 -4.71
C ASP A 11 3.21 -9.73 -4.65
N LEU A 12 2.59 -9.72 -3.47
CA LEU A 12 1.28 -9.16 -3.21
C LEU A 12 1.23 -8.62 -1.78
N LEU A 13 0.90 -7.33 -1.64
CA LEU A 13 0.50 -6.73 -0.39
C LEU A 13 -1.03 -6.61 -0.37
N LYS A 14 -1.71 -7.38 0.50
CA LYS A 14 -3.12 -7.17 0.80
C LYS A 14 -3.25 -6.23 2.00
N VAL A 15 -4.10 -5.22 1.91
CA VAL A 15 -4.47 -4.32 3.02
C VAL A 15 -5.98 -4.40 3.23
N ASP A 16 -6.37 -4.81 4.43
CA ASP A 16 -7.77 -5.00 4.83
C ASP A 16 -7.80 -4.81 6.36
N CYS A 17 -8.13 -3.59 6.79
CA CYS A 17 -7.86 -3.11 8.15
C CYS A 17 -9.01 -2.24 8.69
N GLU A 18 -10.26 -2.56 8.36
CA GLU A 18 -11.47 -1.91 8.90
C GLU A 18 -11.41 -0.37 8.99
N GLY A 19 -10.92 0.29 7.93
CA GLY A 19 -10.92 1.74 7.79
C GLY A 19 -9.58 2.45 8.02
N ASP A 20 -8.53 1.73 8.39
CA ASP A 20 -7.18 2.28 8.60
C ASP A 20 -6.23 2.10 7.40
N GLU A 21 -6.76 1.79 6.22
CA GLU A 21 -5.92 1.37 5.08
C GLU A 21 -4.98 2.47 4.60
N LEU A 22 -5.44 3.73 4.61
CA LEU A 22 -4.59 4.87 4.27
C LEU A 22 -3.46 5.06 5.28
N ALA A 23 -3.70 4.76 6.57
CA ALA A 23 -2.67 4.85 7.60
C ALA A 23 -1.62 3.74 7.42
N VAL A 24 -2.08 2.50 7.16
CA VAL A 24 -1.20 1.35 6.86
C VAL A 24 -0.30 1.66 5.66
N LEU A 25 -0.88 2.11 4.55
CA LEU A 25 -0.11 2.42 3.34
C LEU A 25 0.89 3.57 3.56
N ARG A 26 0.54 4.59 4.36
CA ARG A 26 1.47 5.68 4.73
C ARG A 26 2.59 5.23 5.67
N GLY A 27 2.38 4.14 6.41
CA GLY A 27 3.40 3.55 7.28
C GLY A 27 4.49 2.80 6.53
N ILE A 28 4.29 2.49 5.24
CA ILE A 28 5.30 1.82 4.40
C ILE A 28 6.45 2.79 4.13
N SER A 29 7.67 2.39 4.49
CA SER A 29 8.87 3.19 4.22
C SER A 29 9.05 3.42 2.72
N ALA A 30 9.53 4.61 2.35
CA ALA A 30 9.78 5.00 0.96
C ALA A 30 10.58 3.94 0.17
N ARG A 31 11.58 3.32 0.79
CA ARG A 31 12.43 2.28 0.19
C ARG A 31 11.73 0.92 0.00
N HIS A 32 10.72 0.61 0.82
CA HIS A 32 10.04 -0.69 0.78
C HIS A 32 9.02 -0.78 -0.36
N TRP A 33 8.59 0.36 -0.91
CA TRP A 33 7.70 0.37 -2.08
C TRP A 33 8.28 -0.37 -3.27
N ALA A 34 9.60 -0.30 -3.49
CA ALA A 34 10.27 -0.99 -4.59
C ALA A 34 10.25 -2.53 -4.45
N ALA A 35 10.07 -3.06 -3.23
CA ALA A 35 9.99 -4.49 -2.98
C ALA A 35 8.61 -5.08 -3.28
N ILE A 36 7.57 -4.24 -3.37
CA ILE A 36 6.17 -4.65 -3.53
C ILE A 36 5.80 -4.65 -5.01
N ARG A 37 5.40 -5.80 -5.54
CA ARG A 37 4.99 -5.93 -6.95
C ARG A 37 3.53 -5.52 -7.18
N GLN A 38 2.63 -5.86 -6.26
CA GLN A 38 1.19 -5.62 -6.39
C GLN A 38 0.60 -5.21 -5.05
N VAL A 39 -0.44 -4.38 -5.09
CA VAL A 39 -1.21 -3.98 -3.92
C VAL A 39 -2.69 -4.25 -4.19
N VAL A 40 -3.35 -4.91 -3.26
CA VAL A 40 -4.81 -5.05 -3.20
C VAL A 40 -5.25 -4.46 -1.86
N ALA A 41 -6.08 -3.42 -1.90
CA ALA A 41 -6.53 -2.74 -0.69
C ALA A 41 -8.06 -2.61 -0.70
N GLU A 42 -8.71 -3.06 0.37
CA GLU A 42 -10.14 -2.81 0.59
C GLU A 42 -10.30 -1.46 1.28
N VAL A 43 -10.76 -0.44 0.54
CA VAL A 43 -10.81 0.92 1.09
C VAL A 43 -12.24 1.27 1.49
N HIS A 44 -12.44 1.53 2.77
CA HIS A 44 -13.64 2.18 3.27
C HIS A 44 -13.64 3.65 2.85
N ASP A 45 -14.39 4.01 1.82
CA ASP A 45 -14.36 5.36 1.24
C ASP A 45 -15.18 6.36 2.04
N ILE A 46 -14.54 6.97 3.03
CA ILE A 46 -15.06 8.11 3.79
C ILE A 46 -14.21 9.34 3.53
N ASN A 47 -14.83 10.50 3.30
CA ASN A 47 -14.15 11.77 3.07
C ASN A 47 -13.12 11.72 1.91
N GLY A 48 -13.44 11.01 0.81
CA GLY A 48 -12.58 10.88 -0.37
C GLY A 48 -11.29 10.10 -0.09
N ARG A 49 -11.38 9.06 0.75
CA ARG A 49 -10.22 8.25 1.13
C ARG A 49 -9.72 7.42 -0.05
N LEU A 50 -10.62 6.93 -0.89
CA LEU A 50 -10.26 6.16 -2.08
C LEU A 50 -9.31 6.96 -2.99
N ASP A 51 -9.63 8.22 -3.29
CA ASP A 51 -8.80 9.10 -4.11
C ASP A 51 -7.40 9.29 -3.52
N ARG A 52 -7.31 9.44 -2.20
CA ARG A 52 -6.03 9.60 -1.48
C ARG A 52 -5.19 8.33 -1.55
N VAL A 53 -5.82 7.16 -1.45
CA VAL A 53 -5.15 5.85 -1.62
C VAL A 53 -4.67 5.68 -3.06
N VAL A 54 -5.51 5.96 -4.05
CA VAL A 54 -5.15 5.87 -5.47
C VAL A 54 -4.00 6.83 -5.81
N ALA A 55 -4.05 8.07 -5.33
CA ALA A 55 -2.98 9.05 -5.55
C ALA A 55 -1.66 8.62 -4.87
N LEU A 56 -1.72 8.02 -3.68
CA LEU A 56 -0.58 7.44 -2.99
C LEU A 56 0.05 6.30 -3.82
N LEU A 57 -0.75 5.33 -4.26
CA LEU A 57 -0.27 4.19 -5.04
C LEU A 57 0.32 4.63 -6.39
N ARG A 58 -0.33 5.56 -7.11
CA ARG A 58 0.19 6.13 -8.36
C ARG A 58 1.53 6.80 -8.19
N ARG A 59 1.74 7.53 -7.09
CA ARG A 59 3.04 8.16 -6.78
C ARG A 59 4.17 7.13 -6.60
N HIS A 60 3.84 5.92 -6.19
CA HIS A 60 4.80 4.81 -6.04
C HIS A 60 4.87 3.92 -7.29
N GLY A 61 4.33 4.35 -8.43
CA GLY A 61 4.47 3.65 -9.72
C GLY A 61 3.42 2.57 -9.98
N PHE A 62 2.43 2.41 -9.11
CA PHE A 62 1.32 1.49 -9.36
C PHE A 62 0.31 2.14 -10.31
N GLY A 63 0.12 1.53 -11.47
CA GLY A 63 -0.85 1.94 -12.48
C GLY A 63 -1.56 0.72 -13.02
N GLY A 64 -2.75 0.45 -12.52
CA GLY A 64 -3.62 -0.64 -12.95
C GLY A 64 -5.05 -0.34 -12.53
N VAL A 65 -5.99 -0.66 -13.41
CA VAL A 65 -7.44 -0.70 -13.16
C VAL A 65 -7.88 -2.13 -13.35
#